data_AF-A0A0K2RHK1-F1
#
_entry.id   AF-A0A0K2RHK1-F1
#
_cell.length_a   1.000
_cell.length_b   1.000
_cell.length_c   1.000
_cell.angle_alpha   90.00
_cell.angle_beta   90.00
_cell.angle_gamma   90.00
#
_symmetry.space_group_name_H-M   'P 1'
#
loop_
_entity.id
_entity.type
_entity.pdbx_description
1 polymer ?
#
loop_
_entity_poly.entity_id
_entity_poly.type
_entity_poly.pdbx_seq_one_letter_code
_entity_poly.pdbx_strand_id
1 'polypeptide(L)'
;MTLRFYDTASAEVRDFVPLEAGKASVYYCGATVQGMPHVGHVRSAIAFDQLTRWLEYRGLRVTVVRNVTDIDDKILAKSAQSFGPDWAEEPTAKAEEEWWALAYRYEQEFEQAYDVLGVSRPTYEPRATGHIPEMHALIQRLIDRGHAYPALDDSGDVYFDIRSWSKYGSLTRQNIDDMQGAADVEPQFSNRKRDPRDFALWKGYKDGSRRRRAGFRRGEPAGRVGILNAPPWLRSTWASSSTSTAADWTSASRTTRTRWHNRRLRATSSPTSGCTTAWSRMRAKRCPSRWATP
;
A
#
# COMPACT_ATOMS: atom_id res chain seq x y z
N MET A 1 -9.55 0.90 31.51
CA MET A 1 -8.17 1.15 31.03
C MET A 1 -8.19 1.57 29.57
N THR A 2 -7.52 2.67 29.24
CA THR A 2 -7.35 3.18 27.87
C THR A 2 -6.47 2.23 27.04
N LEU A 3 -6.85 1.92 25.81
CA LEU A 3 -6.05 1.11 24.89
C LEU A 3 -4.82 1.92 24.44
N ARG A 4 -3.64 1.31 24.38
CA ARG A 4 -2.41 2.01 23.95
C ARG A 4 -1.64 1.20 22.93
N PHE A 5 -1.09 1.87 21.91
CA PHE A 5 -0.33 1.24 20.84
C PHE A 5 1.01 1.95 20.61
N TYR A 6 1.99 1.18 20.16
CA TYR A 6 3.24 1.74 19.66
C TYR A 6 3.03 2.36 18.27
N ASP A 7 3.10 3.68 18.20
CA ASP A 7 3.04 4.44 16.96
C ASP A 7 4.45 4.52 16.35
N THR A 8 4.61 3.93 15.17
CA THR A 8 5.91 3.89 14.49
C THR A 8 6.36 5.29 14.02
N ALA A 9 5.43 6.20 13.72
CA ALA A 9 5.78 7.55 13.27
C ALA A 9 6.42 8.36 14.41
N SER A 10 5.83 8.33 15.60
CA SER A 10 6.37 9.01 16.78
C SER A 10 7.43 8.17 17.52
N ALA A 11 7.49 6.87 17.28
CA ALA A 11 8.25 5.88 18.06
C ALA A 11 7.88 5.87 19.55
N GLU A 12 6.61 6.10 19.86
CA GLU A 12 6.11 6.18 21.24
C GLU A 12 4.87 5.31 21.42
N VAL A 13 4.62 4.89 22.67
CA VAL A 13 3.36 4.26 23.04
C VAL A 13 2.32 5.34 23.32
N ARG A 14 1.29 5.41 22.48
CA ARG A 14 0.25 6.43 22.50
C ARG A 14 -1.12 5.84 22.78
N ASP A 15 -1.98 6.67 23.35
CA ASP A 15 -3.38 6.30 23.57
C ASP A 15 -4.08 6.14 22.22
N PHE A 16 -4.83 5.06 22.07
CA PHE A 16 -5.69 4.85 20.93
C PHE A 16 -6.95 5.67 21.09
N VAL A 17 -7.15 6.61 20.18
CA VAL A 17 -8.38 7.38 20.04
C VAL A 17 -8.92 7.11 18.64
N PRO A 18 -10.10 6.48 18.51
CA PRO A 18 -10.66 6.20 17.21
C PRO A 18 -11.07 7.51 16.50
N LEU A 19 -10.98 7.52 15.18
CA LEU A 19 -11.41 8.61 14.30
C LEU A 19 -12.92 8.87 14.44
N GLU A 20 -13.70 7.80 14.61
CA GLU A 20 -15.13 7.86 14.91
C GLU A 20 -15.40 7.12 16.23
N ALA A 21 -16.04 7.79 17.18
CA ALA A 21 -16.35 7.20 18.49
C ALA A 21 -17.13 5.87 18.33
N GLY A 22 -16.68 4.84 19.04
CA GLY A 22 -17.29 3.50 18.99
C GLY A 22 -16.91 2.64 17.77
N LYS A 23 -16.09 3.13 16.85
CA LYS A 23 -15.64 2.39 15.66
C LYS A 23 -14.12 2.29 15.61
N ALA A 24 -13.61 1.25 14.97
CA ALA A 24 -12.19 1.15 14.64
C ALA A 24 -12.02 0.61 13.23
N SER A 25 -11.06 1.14 12.50
CA SER A 25 -10.74 0.75 11.13
C SER A 25 -9.28 0.33 11.01
N VAL A 26 -9.08 -0.90 10.55
CA VAL A 26 -7.77 -1.55 10.45
C VAL A 26 -7.50 -1.90 9.00
N TYR A 27 -6.43 -1.34 8.43
CA TYR A 27 -5.87 -1.81 7.18
C TYR A 27 -4.53 -2.50 7.43
N TYR A 28 -4.32 -3.67 6.85
CA TYR A 28 -3.00 -4.30 6.82
C TYR A 28 -2.69 -4.92 5.46
N CYS A 29 -1.41 -4.94 5.10
CA CYS A 29 -0.98 -5.52 3.84
C CYS A 29 -1.21 -7.03 3.84
N GLY A 30 -1.97 -7.53 2.88
CA GLY A 30 -2.11 -8.97 2.66
C GLY A 30 -1.04 -9.53 1.71
N ALA A 31 -1.28 -10.73 1.22
CA ALA A 31 -0.29 -11.53 0.51
C ALA A 31 -0.06 -11.07 -0.94
N THR A 32 1.16 -11.28 -1.43
CA THR A 32 1.41 -11.43 -2.88
C THR A 32 1.31 -12.90 -3.22
N VAL A 33 0.30 -13.26 -4.01
CA VAL A 33 -0.11 -14.65 -4.29
C VAL A 33 0.75 -15.29 -5.38
N GLN A 34 2.06 -15.28 -5.15
CA GLN A 34 3.09 -15.77 -6.07
C GLN A 34 3.54 -17.21 -5.77
N GLY A 35 3.04 -17.83 -4.71
CA GLY A 35 3.55 -19.09 -4.18
C GLY A 35 2.85 -19.51 -2.90
N MET A 36 3.22 -20.69 -2.38
CA MET A 36 2.67 -21.22 -1.13
C MET A 36 2.84 -20.26 0.04
N PRO A 37 1.85 -20.18 0.96
CA PRO A 37 2.01 -19.44 2.20
C PRO A 37 3.15 -20.04 3.04
N HIS A 38 3.87 -19.19 3.75
CA HIS A 38 4.90 -19.59 4.69
C HIS A 38 4.63 -18.94 6.04
N VAL A 39 5.25 -19.44 7.11
CA VAL A 39 5.04 -18.98 8.49
C VAL A 39 5.14 -17.46 8.63
N GLY A 40 6.09 -16.82 7.93
CA GLY A 40 6.21 -15.37 7.90
C GLY A 40 4.96 -14.60 7.44
N HIS A 41 4.24 -15.08 6.42
CA HIS A 41 3.02 -14.44 5.93
C HIS A 41 1.88 -14.59 6.93
N VAL A 42 1.75 -15.80 7.46
CA VAL A 42 0.68 -16.19 8.37
C VAL A 42 0.80 -15.47 9.71
N ARG A 43 2.03 -15.29 10.21
CA ARG A 43 2.30 -14.60 11.48
C ARG A 43 1.65 -13.21 11.54
N SER A 44 1.72 -12.43 10.45
CA SER A 44 1.06 -11.11 10.41
C SER A 44 -0.45 -11.21 10.48
N ALA A 45 -1.05 -12.18 9.77
CA ALA A 45 -2.50 -12.37 9.77
C ALA A 45 -3.01 -12.70 11.18
N ILE A 46 -2.35 -13.62 11.88
CA ILE A 46 -2.67 -13.95 13.28
C ILE A 46 -2.56 -12.72 14.18
N ALA A 47 -1.48 -11.94 14.07
CA ALA A 47 -1.28 -10.76 14.93
C ALA A 47 -2.40 -9.72 14.75
N PHE A 48 -2.88 -9.51 13.52
CA PHE A 48 -3.95 -8.55 13.25
C PHE A 48 -5.35 -9.10 13.54
N ASP A 49 -5.55 -10.42 13.44
CA ASP A 49 -6.76 -11.09 13.92
C ASP A 49 -6.90 -10.94 15.44
N GLN A 50 -5.81 -11.18 16.19
CA GLN A 50 -5.80 -10.97 17.64
C GLN A 50 -6.11 -9.51 18.02
N LEU A 51 -5.57 -8.55 17.26
CA LEU A 51 -5.96 -7.15 17.49
C LEU A 51 -7.45 -6.93 17.22
N THR A 52 -7.95 -7.41 16.09
CA THR A 52 -9.35 -7.21 15.67
C THR A 52 -10.30 -7.76 16.72
N ARG A 53 -10.09 -9.00 17.14
CA ARG A 53 -10.86 -9.66 18.21
C ARG A 53 -10.79 -8.87 19.52
N TRP A 54 -9.63 -8.32 19.85
CA TRP A 54 -9.48 -7.49 21.05
C TRP A 54 -10.26 -6.17 20.93
N LEU A 55 -10.22 -5.49 19.78
CA LEU A 55 -10.99 -4.27 19.57
C LEU A 55 -12.51 -4.53 19.64
N GLU A 56 -12.97 -5.64 19.06
CA GLU A 56 -14.38 -6.08 19.14
C GLU A 56 -14.79 -6.42 20.57
N TYR A 57 -13.96 -7.18 21.30
CA TYR A 57 -14.17 -7.49 22.72
C TYR A 57 -14.29 -6.22 23.57
N ARG A 58 -13.59 -5.15 23.19
CA ARG A 58 -13.65 -3.84 23.86
C ARG A 58 -14.88 -3.00 23.47
N GLY A 59 -15.81 -3.55 22.69
CA GLY A 59 -17.08 -2.95 22.32
C GLY A 59 -17.01 -2.03 21.10
N LEU A 60 -15.93 -2.09 20.31
CA LEU A 60 -15.82 -1.30 19.08
C LEU A 60 -16.41 -2.07 17.91
N ARG A 61 -17.09 -1.35 17.01
CA ARG A 61 -17.42 -1.87 15.68
C ARG A 61 -16.17 -1.79 14.80
N VAL A 62 -15.59 -2.93 14.46
CA VAL A 62 -14.32 -2.98 13.71
C VAL A 62 -14.58 -3.19 12.21
N THR A 63 -13.84 -2.46 11.38
CA THR A 63 -13.77 -2.68 9.93
C THR A 63 -12.33 -3.05 9.57
N VAL A 64 -12.15 -4.23 9.01
CA VAL A 64 -10.83 -4.76 8.64
C VAL A 64 -10.73 -4.84 7.12
N VAL A 65 -9.68 -4.24 6.56
CA VAL A 65 -9.35 -4.36 5.14
C VAL A 65 -7.97 -4.97 4.96
N ARG A 66 -7.90 -6.07 4.21
CA ARG A 66 -6.66 -6.76 3.85
C ARG A 66 -6.63 -6.93 2.34
N ASN A 67 -5.62 -6.42 1.63
CA ASN A 67 -5.59 -6.56 0.18
C ASN A 67 -4.95 -7.89 -0.27
N VAL A 68 -5.30 -8.36 -1.46
CA VAL A 68 -4.57 -9.40 -2.20
C VAL A 68 -3.78 -8.72 -3.33
N THR A 69 -2.50 -9.04 -3.44
CA THR A 69 -1.67 -8.61 -4.57
C THR A 69 -1.62 -9.75 -5.58
N ASP A 70 -2.60 -9.74 -6.48
CA ASP A 70 -2.84 -10.75 -7.52
C ASP A 70 -2.15 -10.43 -8.86
N ILE A 71 -1.38 -9.34 -8.89
CA ILE A 71 -0.47 -9.02 -9.98
C ILE A 71 0.85 -8.45 -9.44
N ASP A 72 1.96 -9.04 -9.88
CA ASP A 72 3.33 -8.67 -9.51
C ASP A 72 4.32 -9.23 -10.55
N ASP A 73 5.53 -8.66 -10.63
CA ASP A 73 6.60 -9.14 -11.52
C ASP A 73 6.87 -10.64 -11.31
N LYS A 74 6.84 -11.12 -10.06
CA LYS A 74 7.13 -12.52 -9.72
C LYS A 74 6.03 -13.48 -10.16
N ILE A 75 4.77 -13.03 -10.11
CA ILE A 75 3.62 -13.81 -10.61
C ILE A 75 3.75 -13.97 -12.13
N LEU A 76 4.06 -12.89 -12.83
CA LEU A 76 4.20 -12.90 -14.30
C LEU A 76 5.42 -13.69 -14.75
N ALA A 77 6.57 -13.56 -14.07
CA ALA A 77 7.76 -14.33 -14.36
C ALA A 77 7.54 -15.83 -14.18
N LYS A 78 6.88 -16.24 -13.09
CA LYS A 78 6.54 -17.65 -12.85
C LYS A 78 5.58 -18.20 -13.89
N SER A 79 4.55 -17.44 -14.25
CA SER A 79 3.62 -17.82 -15.31
C SER A 79 4.37 -17.99 -16.63
N ALA A 80 5.17 -17.01 -17.05
CA ALA A 80 5.94 -17.09 -18.29
C ALA A 80 6.92 -18.29 -18.31
N GLN A 81 7.59 -18.56 -17.19
CA GLN A 81 8.48 -19.72 -17.05
C GLN A 81 7.72 -21.05 -17.23
N SER A 82 6.45 -21.12 -16.82
CA SER A 82 5.63 -22.33 -16.95
C SER A 82 5.31 -22.74 -18.40
N PHE A 83 5.46 -21.81 -19.36
CA PHE A 83 5.32 -22.08 -20.80
C PHE A 83 6.66 -22.36 -21.49
N GLY A 84 7.77 -22.32 -20.75
CA GLY A 84 9.11 -22.47 -21.31
C GLY A 84 9.47 -23.94 -21.58
N PRO A 85 10.30 -24.22 -22.60
CA PRO A 85 10.76 -25.58 -22.90
C PRO A 85 11.65 -26.17 -21.80
N ASP A 86 12.28 -25.32 -21.00
CA ASP A 86 13.14 -25.67 -19.87
C ASP A 86 12.36 -25.75 -18.54
N TRP A 87 11.02 -25.73 -18.60
CA TRP A 87 10.22 -25.86 -17.38
C TRP A 87 10.39 -27.25 -16.78
N ALA A 88 10.75 -27.28 -15.50
CA ALA A 88 10.82 -28.50 -14.71
C ALA A 88 9.63 -28.57 -13.75
N GLU A 89 9.08 -29.76 -13.58
CA GLU A 89 8.00 -30.00 -12.63
C GLU A 89 8.45 -29.69 -11.20
N GLU A 90 7.69 -28.83 -10.53
CA GLU A 90 7.84 -28.57 -9.10
C GLU A 90 6.55 -28.95 -8.36
N PRO A 91 6.63 -29.40 -7.09
CA PRO A 91 5.50 -30.01 -6.38
C PRO A 91 4.22 -29.16 -6.30
N THR A 92 4.34 -27.85 -6.45
CA THR A 92 3.20 -26.90 -6.36
C THR A 92 3.06 -26.00 -7.58
N ALA A 93 3.87 -26.22 -8.62
CA ALA A 93 3.82 -25.49 -9.88
C ALA A 93 3.00 -26.27 -10.91
N LYS A 94 2.40 -25.55 -11.86
CA LYS A 94 1.70 -26.15 -13.00
C LYS A 94 2.36 -25.66 -14.29
N ALA A 95 2.52 -26.56 -15.26
CA ALA A 95 2.92 -26.19 -16.60
C ALA A 95 1.82 -25.36 -17.28
N GLU A 96 2.22 -24.47 -18.18
CA GLU A 96 1.34 -23.65 -19.01
C GLU A 96 0.24 -22.92 -18.21
N GLU A 97 0.59 -22.44 -17.02
CA GLU A 97 -0.34 -21.78 -16.12
C GLU A 97 -0.35 -20.26 -16.35
N GLU A 98 -1.49 -19.77 -16.82
CA GLU A 98 -1.76 -18.34 -16.95
C GLU A 98 -1.61 -17.60 -15.61
N TRP A 99 -1.10 -16.37 -15.64
CA TRP A 99 -0.76 -15.62 -14.43
C TRP A 99 -1.95 -15.42 -13.49
N TRP A 100 -3.15 -15.22 -14.04
CA TRP A 100 -4.37 -15.02 -13.27
C TRP A 100 -4.85 -16.33 -12.63
N ALA A 101 -4.61 -17.47 -13.28
CA ALA A 101 -4.91 -18.80 -12.73
C ALA A 101 -3.94 -19.13 -11.59
N LEU A 102 -2.65 -18.85 -11.79
CA LEU A 102 -1.61 -18.99 -10.76
C LEU A 102 -1.93 -18.15 -9.53
N ALA A 103 -2.25 -16.86 -9.73
CA ALA A 103 -2.59 -15.94 -8.65
C ALA A 103 -3.82 -16.42 -7.88
N TYR A 104 -4.88 -16.82 -8.59
CA TYR A 104 -6.11 -17.30 -7.95
C TYR A 104 -5.89 -18.59 -7.17
N ARG A 105 -5.12 -19.55 -7.71
CA ARG A 105 -4.79 -20.80 -7.00
C ARG A 105 -4.05 -20.52 -5.71
N TYR A 106 -2.99 -19.70 -5.73
CA TYR A 106 -2.27 -19.38 -4.51
C TYR A 106 -3.11 -18.52 -3.55
N GLU A 107 -4.01 -17.65 -4.02
CA GLU A 107 -5.00 -17.00 -3.16
C GLU A 107 -5.82 -18.01 -2.36
N GLN A 108 -6.28 -19.10 -3.00
CA GLN A 108 -7.00 -20.18 -2.29
C GLN A 108 -6.11 -20.89 -1.27
N GLU A 109 -4.84 -21.15 -1.58
CA GLU A 109 -3.88 -21.74 -0.62
C GLU A 109 -3.68 -20.84 0.61
N PHE A 110 -3.61 -19.52 0.42
CA PHE A 110 -3.55 -18.56 1.51
C PHE A 110 -4.82 -18.59 2.37
N GLU A 111 -6.00 -18.61 1.75
CA GLU A 111 -7.27 -18.70 2.50
C GLU A 111 -7.40 -19.99 3.28
N GLN A 112 -7.01 -21.13 2.70
CA GLN A 112 -6.99 -22.41 3.44
C GLN A 112 -6.06 -22.34 4.65
N ALA A 113 -4.87 -21.76 4.50
CA ALA A 113 -3.94 -21.58 5.62
C ALA A 113 -4.54 -20.68 6.72
N TYR A 114 -5.27 -19.63 6.35
CA TYR A 114 -5.97 -18.76 7.30
C TYR A 114 -7.09 -19.49 8.04
N ASP A 115 -7.90 -20.28 7.33
CA ASP A 115 -9.00 -21.05 7.90
C ASP A 115 -8.48 -22.11 8.89
N VAL A 116 -7.42 -22.87 8.52
CA VAL A 116 -6.78 -23.87 9.40
C VAL A 116 -6.31 -23.25 10.72
N LEU A 117 -5.91 -21.99 10.69
CA LEU A 117 -5.38 -21.26 11.84
C LEU A 117 -6.43 -20.42 12.57
N GLY A 118 -7.69 -20.47 12.13
CA GLY A 118 -8.79 -19.74 12.75
C GLY A 118 -8.69 -18.21 12.61
N VAL A 119 -7.97 -17.73 11.60
CA VAL A 119 -7.89 -16.30 11.28
C VAL A 119 -9.24 -15.85 10.73
N SER A 120 -9.84 -14.81 11.31
CA SER A 120 -11.13 -14.30 10.85
C SER A 120 -11.00 -13.66 9.47
N ARG A 121 -12.05 -13.78 8.66
CA ARG A 121 -12.12 -13.09 7.37
C ARG A 121 -12.13 -11.57 7.57
N PRO A 122 -11.41 -10.80 6.76
CA PRO A 122 -11.49 -9.33 6.81
C PRO A 122 -12.90 -8.87 6.41
N THR A 123 -13.29 -7.67 6.82
CA THR A 123 -14.56 -7.05 6.37
C THR A 123 -14.58 -6.85 4.85
N TYR A 124 -13.43 -6.53 4.26
CA TYR A 124 -13.27 -6.43 2.81
C TYR A 124 -11.86 -6.82 2.36
N GLU A 125 -11.77 -7.51 1.23
CA GLU A 125 -10.52 -8.02 0.67
C GLU A 125 -10.33 -7.58 -0.80
N PRO A 126 -9.76 -6.39 -1.04
CA PRO A 126 -9.55 -5.91 -2.41
C PRO A 126 -8.39 -6.63 -3.08
N ARG A 127 -8.63 -7.13 -4.30
CA ARG A 127 -7.58 -7.52 -5.24
C ARG A 127 -6.98 -6.29 -5.91
N ALA A 128 -5.68 -6.33 -6.23
CA ALA A 128 -5.03 -5.24 -6.94
C ALA A 128 -5.64 -5.05 -8.34
N THR A 129 -5.90 -6.12 -9.09
CA THR A 129 -6.51 -6.02 -10.42
C THR A 129 -7.90 -5.37 -10.43
N GLY A 130 -8.64 -5.48 -9.32
CA GLY A 130 -9.98 -4.89 -9.18
C GLY A 130 -10.00 -3.37 -8.94
N HIS A 131 -8.85 -2.72 -8.71
CA HIS A 131 -8.75 -1.30 -8.33
C HIS A 131 -7.88 -0.48 -9.30
N ILE A 132 -7.67 -0.97 -10.53
CA ILE A 132 -6.84 -0.30 -11.55
C ILE A 132 -7.34 1.13 -11.85
N PRO A 133 -8.64 1.40 -12.04
CA PRO A 133 -9.12 2.77 -12.30
C PRO A 133 -8.75 3.77 -11.19
N GLU A 134 -8.89 3.37 -9.92
CA GLU A 134 -8.55 4.17 -8.75
C GLU A 134 -7.05 4.46 -8.68
N MET A 135 -6.21 3.48 -9.06
CA MET A 135 -4.77 3.67 -9.15
C MET A 135 -4.41 4.68 -10.22
N HIS A 136 -5.00 4.59 -11.41
CA HIS A 136 -4.80 5.58 -12.48
C HIS A 136 -5.20 6.98 -12.02
N ALA A 137 -6.35 7.11 -11.35
CA ALA A 137 -6.81 8.38 -10.82
C ALA A 137 -5.87 8.96 -9.75
N LEU A 138 -5.29 8.11 -8.90
CA LEU A 138 -4.28 8.53 -7.93
C LEU A 138 -2.97 8.95 -8.60
N ILE A 139 -2.48 8.18 -9.56
CA ILE A 139 -1.26 8.50 -10.31
C ILE A 139 -1.42 9.82 -11.04
N GLN A 140 -2.56 10.05 -11.70
CA GLN A 140 -2.85 11.33 -12.34
C GLN A 140 -2.81 12.49 -11.34
N ARG A 141 -3.42 12.33 -10.16
CA ARG A 141 -3.36 13.36 -9.10
C ARG A 141 -1.94 13.62 -8.59
N LEU A 142 -1.07 12.61 -8.58
CA LEU A 142 0.34 12.77 -8.19
C LEU A 142 1.11 13.53 -9.27
N ILE A 143 0.86 13.24 -10.55
CA ILE A 143 1.43 13.96 -11.69
C ILE A 143 0.99 15.43 -11.66
N ASP A 144 -0.32 15.68 -11.52
CA ASP A 144 -0.88 17.04 -11.50
C ASP A 144 -0.32 17.88 -10.35
N ARG A 145 0.10 17.23 -9.25
CA ARG A 145 0.73 17.88 -8.09
C ARG A 145 2.26 17.97 -8.17
N GLY A 146 2.87 17.51 -9.25
CA GLY A 146 4.32 17.53 -9.44
C GLY A 146 5.07 16.49 -8.59
N HIS A 147 4.40 15.45 -8.10
CA HIS A 147 5.00 14.37 -7.31
C HIS A 147 5.27 13.08 -8.10
N ALA A 148 4.83 13.03 -9.35
CA ALA A 148 5.07 11.92 -10.25
C ALA A 148 5.32 12.43 -11.66
N TYR A 149 6.02 11.63 -12.45
CA TYR A 149 6.34 11.95 -13.83
C TYR A 149 6.36 10.69 -14.70
N PRO A 150 5.93 10.79 -15.97
CA PRO A 150 6.15 9.71 -16.92
C PRO A 150 7.66 9.53 -17.14
N ALA A 151 8.09 8.29 -17.37
CA ALA A 151 9.47 7.98 -17.66
C ALA A 151 10.06 8.86 -18.78
N LEU A 152 11.38 9.06 -18.72
CA LEU A 152 12.10 9.84 -19.72
C LEU A 152 12.23 9.12 -21.07
N ASP A 153 11.78 7.86 -21.16
CA ASP A 153 11.75 7.06 -22.38
C ASP A 153 10.30 6.71 -22.82
N ASP A 154 10.16 6.06 -23.97
CA ASP A 154 8.86 5.59 -24.47
C ASP A 154 8.37 4.28 -23.79
N SER A 155 8.81 3.98 -22.57
CA SER A 155 8.40 2.76 -21.86
C SER A 155 6.92 2.80 -21.45
N GLY A 156 6.38 4.00 -21.21
CA GLY A 156 5.06 4.15 -20.62
C GLY A 156 5.05 3.96 -19.10
N ASP A 157 6.22 3.84 -18.46
CA ASP A 157 6.33 3.80 -17.01
C ASP A 157 6.00 5.18 -16.40
N VAL A 158 5.55 5.20 -15.15
CA VAL A 158 5.37 6.41 -14.35
C VAL A 158 6.12 6.23 -13.05
N TYR A 159 6.94 7.21 -12.68
CA TYR A 159 7.76 7.20 -11.47
C TYR A 159 7.29 8.25 -10.46
N PHE A 160 7.43 7.95 -9.17
CA PHE A 160 7.29 8.92 -8.09
C PHE A 160 8.62 9.65 -7.89
N ASP A 161 8.58 10.99 -7.87
CA ASP A 161 9.74 11.83 -7.57
C ASP A 161 9.90 11.93 -6.06
N ILE A 162 10.88 11.22 -5.48
CA ILE A 162 11.05 11.19 -4.03
C ILE A 162 11.47 12.56 -3.47
N ARG A 163 12.19 13.37 -4.25
CA ARG A 163 12.69 14.68 -3.82
C ARG A 163 11.59 15.74 -3.83
N SER A 164 10.57 15.55 -4.66
CA SER A 164 9.37 16.40 -4.65
C SER A 164 8.61 16.37 -3.32
N TRP A 165 8.82 15.35 -2.48
CA TRP A 165 8.14 15.17 -1.21
C TRP A 165 9.10 15.32 -0.02
N SER A 166 9.17 16.52 0.55
CA SER A 166 10.10 16.85 1.64
C SER A 166 9.96 16.03 2.92
N LYS A 167 8.81 15.34 3.10
CA LYS A 167 8.57 14.44 4.25
C LYS A 167 8.91 12.99 3.94
N TYR A 168 9.48 12.68 2.78
CA TYR A 168 9.89 11.32 2.46
C TYR A 168 10.98 10.87 3.44
N GLY A 169 10.85 9.65 3.95
CA GLY A 169 11.70 9.08 4.99
C GLY A 169 11.21 9.29 6.43
N SER A 170 10.16 10.09 6.66
CA SER A 170 9.75 10.46 8.03
C SER A 170 9.27 9.28 8.89
N LEU A 171 8.76 8.21 8.28
CA LEU A 171 8.21 7.07 9.03
C LEU A 171 9.28 6.02 9.34
N THR A 172 10.28 5.86 8.47
CA THR A 172 11.46 5.02 8.73
C THR A 172 12.58 5.77 9.44
N ARG A 173 12.45 7.10 9.60
CA ARG A 173 13.47 8.02 10.13
C ARG A 173 14.77 7.95 9.35
N GLN A 174 14.67 7.75 8.04
CA GLN A 174 15.80 7.67 7.14
C GLN A 174 15.86 8.92 6.29
N ASN A 175 17.05 9.52 6.16
CA ASN A 175 17.28 10.58 5.20
C ASN A 175 17.33 9.98 3.78
N ILE A 176 16.77 10.69 2.80
CA ILE A 176 16.81 10.34 1.39
C ILE A 176 18.27 10.12 0.93
N ASP A 177 19.19 10.97 1.39
CA ASP A 177 20.60 10.91 0.98
C ASP A 177 21.35 9.70 1.56
N ASP A 178 20.82 9.08 2.62
CA ASP A 178 21.35 7.84 3.20
C ASP A 178 20.68 6.59 2.60
N MET A 179 19.67 6.77 1.72
CA MET A 179 19.00 5.66 1.05
C MET A 179 19.81 5.19 -0.15
N GLN A 180 20.09 3.89 -0.19
CA GLN A 180 20.62 3.26 -1.38
C GLN A 180 19.59 3.31 -2.51
N GLY A 181 20.06 3.47 -3.75
CA GLY A 181 19.23 3.23 -4.93
C GLY A 181 18.62 1.83 -4.88
N ALA A 182 17.44 1.65 -5.46
CA ALA A 182 16.81 0.33 -5.48
C ALA A 182 17.74 -0.66 -6.20
N ALA A 183 18.19 -1.71 -5.51
CA ALA A 183 19.09 -2.74 -6.05
C ALA A 183 18.51 -3.48 -7.28
N ASP A 184 17.21 -3.32 -7.54
CA ASP A 184 16.48 -3.92 -8.65
C ASP A 184 16.59 -3.08 -9.95
N VAL A 185 17.40 -2.02 -9.98
CA VAL A 185 17.69 -1.26 -11.20
C VAL A 185 18.84 -1.96 -11.92
N GLU A 186 18.48 -2.93 -12.76
CA GLU A 186 19.32 -3.37 -13.87
C GLU A 186 19.90 -2.11 -14.55
N PRO A 187 21.22 -2.02 -14.83
CA PRO A 187 21.87 -0.78 -15.32
C PRO A 187 21.15 -0.13 -16.52
N GLN A 188 20.47 -0.94 -17.35
CA GLN A 188 19.63 -0.49 -18.46
C GLN A 188 18.40 0.37 -18.11
N PHE A 189 17.98 0.45 -16.83
CA PHE A 189 16.83 1.27 -16.39
C PHE A 189 17.24 2.62 -15.76
N SER A 190 18.53 2.84 -15.53
CA SER A 190 19.05 4.06 -14.88
C SER A 190 18.72 5.35 -15.66
N ASN A 191 18.71 5.29 -16.98
CA ASN A 191 18.41 6.45 -17.85
C ASN A 191 16.93 6.84 -17.93
N ARG A 192 16.02 6.09 -17.28
CA ARG A 192 14.56 6.36 -17.33
C ARG A 192 14.06 7.24 -16.20
N LYS A 193 14.84 7.35 -15.12
CA LYS A 193 14.50 8.04 -13.88
C LYS A 193 15.28 9.34 -13.75
N ARG A 194 14.68 10.32 -13.09
CA ARG A 194 15.35 11.58 -12.69
C ARG A 194 16.28 11.34 -11.51
N ASP A 195 15.87 10.50 -10.56
CA ASP A 195 16.69 10.07 -9.42
C ASP A 195 16.73 8.53 -9.36
N PRO A 196 17.89 7.90 -9.13
CA PRO A 196 18.00 6.43 -9.06
C PRO A 196 17.13 5.80 -7.96
N ARG A 197 16.76 6.58 -6.93
CA ARG A 197 15.91 6.16 -5.82
C ARG A 197 14.41 6.31 -6.11
N ASP A 198 14.03 6.94 -7.24
CA ASP A 198 12.64 7.00 -7.66
C ASP A 198 12.09 5.60 -7.95
N PHE A 199 10.83 5.38 -7.59
CA PHE A 199 10.16 4.08 -7.74
C PHE A 199 8.98 4.16 -8.69
N ALA A 200 8.73 3.06 -9.40
CA ALA A 200 7.65 2.99 -10.37
C ALA A 200 6.29 2.97 -9.67
N LEU A 201 5.43 3.91 -10.02
CA LEU A 201 4.00 3.89 -9.71
C LEU A 201 3.23 3.03 -10.71
N TRP A 202 3.65 3.02 -11.98
CA TRP A 202 3.08 2.22 -13.06
C TRP A 202 4.20 1.72 -13.95
N LYS A 203 4.15 0.45 -14.35
CA LYS A 203 5.01 -0.09 -15.41
C LYS A 203 4.20 -0.24 -16.70
N GLY A 204 4.70 0.38 -17.76
CA GLY A 204 4.13 0.24 -19.09
C GLY A 204 4.28 -1.18 -19.62
N TYR A 205 3.34 -1.61 -20.46
CA TYR A 205 3.38 -2.92 -21.09
C TYR A 205 4.23 -2.87 -22.37
N LYS A 206 5.13 -3.84 -22.54
CA LYS A 206 5.91 -4.01 -23.78
C LYS A 206 5.48 -5.29 -24.49
N ASP A 207 4.90 -5.14 -25.67
CA ASP A 207 4.63 -6.28 -26.57
C ASP A 207 5.92 -6.67 -27.30
N GLY A 208 6.28 -7.95 -27.24
CA GLY A 208 7.57 -8.52 -27.65
C GLY A 208 7.94 -8.39 -29.12
N SER A 209 7.12 -7.77 -29.97
CA SER A 209 7.44 -7.57 -31.39
C SER A 209 7.19 -6.16 -31.95
N ARG A 210 6.49 -5.28 -31.22
CA ARG A 210 6.23 -3.90 -31.67
C ARG A 210 6.18 -2.97 -30.46
N ARG A 211 7.09 -1.98 -30.41
CA ARG A 211 6.98 -0.77 -29.56
C ARG A 211 5.70 -0.01 -29.96
N ARG A 212 4.53 -0.48 -29.50
CA ARG A 212 3.27 0.26 -29.62
C ARG A 212 3.07 1.03 -28.32
N ARG A 213 2.71 2.30 -28.42
CA ARG A 213 2.47 3.21 -27.29
C ARG A 213 1.28 2.69 -26.45
N ALA A 214 1.55 1.80 -25.51
CA ALA A 214 0.63 1.41 -24.44
C ALA A 214 1.21 1.92 -23.10
N GLY A 215 1.55 3.21 -23.09
CA GLY A 215 1.92 3.94 -21.88
C GLY A 215 0.74 4.76 -21.39
N PHE A 216 0.73 5.06 -20.09
CA PHE A 216 -0.23 5.94 -19.44
C PHE A 216 -0.61 7.14 -20.35
N ARG A 217 -1.80 7.10 -20.95
CA ARG A 217 -2.35 8.15 -21.81
C ARG A 217 -3.58 8.74 -21.15
N ARG A 218 -3.59 10.07 -21.05
CA ARG A 218 -4.69 10.84 -20.47
C ARG A 218 -5.99 10.52 -21.22
N GLY A 219 -6.93 9.86 -20.56
CA GLY A 219 -8.28 9.59 -21.11
C GLY A 219 -8.45 8.31 -21.94
N GLU A 220 -7.47 7.42 -22.04
CA GLU A 220 -7.70 6.09 -22.64
C GLU A 220 -8.35 5.14 -21.62
N PRO A 221 -9.35 4.32 -22.01
CA PRO A 221 -9.88 3.26 -21.15
C PRO A 221 -8.76 2.29 -20.78
N ALA A 222 -8.80 1.72 -19.58
CA ALA A 222 -7.80 0.81 -19.01
C ALA A 222 -7.58 -0.42 -19.92
N GLY A 223 -6.75 -0.27 -20.94
CA GLY A 223 -6.75 -1.16 -22.10
C GLY A 223 -5.82 -2.36 -22.03
N ARG A 224 -4.94 -2.45 -21.01
CA ARG A 224 -4.09 -3.63 -20.72
C ARG A 224 -3.38 -3.43 -19.38
N VAL A 225 -3.20 -4.54 -18.64
CA VAL A 225 -2.75 -4.52 -17.25
C VAL A 225 -1.26 -4.18 -17.18
N GLY A 226 -0.93 -2.99 -16.66
CA GLY A 226 0.43 -2.64 -16.25
C GLY A 226 0.74 -3.20 -14.86
N ILE A 227 2.00 -3.46 -14.59
CA ILE A 227 2.43 -3.95 -13.27
C ILE A 227 2.56 -2.75 -12.34
N LEU A 228 1.90 -2.83 -11.20
CA LEU A 228 1.93 -1.79 -10.21
C LEU A 228 2.94 -2.13 -9.11
N ASN A 229 4.08 -1.44 -9.10
CA ASN A 229 4.99 -1.44 -7.95
C ASN A 229 4.52 -0.43 -6.90
N ALA A 230 3.30 -0.64 -6.40
CA ALA A 230 2.73 0.19 -5.35
C ALA A 230 3.50 0.01 -4.04
N PRO A 231 4.03 1.09 -3.45
CA PRO A 231 4.33 1.08 -2.03
C PRO A 231 3.04 0.80 -1.23
N PRO A 232 3.11 0.19 -0.04
CA PRO A 232 1.97 -0.11 0.84
C PRO A 232 1.00 1.07 1.10
N TRP A 233 1.46 2.32 0.98
CA TRP A 233 0.58 3.49 1.11
C TRP A 233 -0.28 3.74 -0.15
N LEU A 234 0.17 3.30 -1.33
CA LEU A 234 -0.67 3.24 -2.52
C LEU A 234 -1.66 2.07 -2.38
N ARG A 235 -1.26 0.96 -1.78
CA ARG A 235 -2.16 -0.18 -1.47
C ARG A 235 -3.24 0.17 -0.44
N SER A 236 -2.91 1.00 0.55
CA SER A 236 -3.91 1.54 1.48
C SER A 236 -4.87 2.53 0.83
N THR A 237 -4.57 3.06 -0.37
CA THR A 237 -5.57 3.83 -1.11
C THR A 237 -6.70 2.97 -1.67
N TRP A 238 -6.45 1.68 -1.97
CA TRP A 238 -7.48 0.70 -2.31
C TRP A 238 -8.43 0.45 -1.15
N ALA A 239 -7.88 0.41 0.07
CA ALA A 239 -8.70 0.37 1.28
C ALA A 239 -9.54 1.63 1.42
N SER A 240 -8.96 2.82 1.18
CA SER A 240 -9.69 4.08 1.32
C SER A 240 -10.73 4.38 0.22
N SER A 241 -10.56 3.87 -1.01
CA SER A 241 -11.60 3.95 -2.05
C SER A 241 -12.80 3.10 -1.69
N SER A 242 -12.56 1.96 -1.04
CA SER A 242 -13.59 0.97 -0.70
C SER A 242 -14.34 1.30 0.59
N THR A 243 -13.67 1.91 1.57
CA THR A 243 -14.29 2.24 2.88
C THR A 243 -14.75 3.69 2.99
N SER A 244 -14.45 4.56 2.01
CA SER A 244 -14.75 6.00 2.01
C SER A 244 -14.23 6.76 3.24
N THR A 245 -13.33 6.17 4.03
CA THR A 245 -12.81 6.71 5.29
C THR A 245 -11.31 6.44 5.42
N ALA A 246 -10.61 7.30 6.18
CA ALA A 246 -9.23 7.03 6.55
C ALA A 246 -9.18 5.91 7.60
N ALA A 247 -8.24 4.98 7.47
CA ALA A 247 -8.06 3.92 8.46
C ALA A 247 -7.37 4.46 9.73
N ASP A 248 -7.94 4.15 10.90
CA ASP A 248 -7.35 4.41 12.23
C ASP A 248 -5.96 3.78 12.34
N TRP A 249 -5.82 2.60 11.76
CA TRP A 249 -4.58 1.85 11.80
C TRP A 249 -4.19 1.34 10.41
N THR A 250 -2.93 1.55 10.04
CA THR A 250 -2.33 0.94 8.85
C THR A 250 -1.04 0.24 9.25
N SER A 251 -0.87 -1.00 8.81
CA SER A 251 0.30 -1.77 9.16
C SER A 251 0.84 -2.57 7.97
N ALA A 252 2.14 -2.86 8.05
CA ALA A 252 2.87 -3.73 7.15
C ALA A 252 3.95 -4.46 7.97
N SER A 253 4.41 -5.63 7.51
CA SER A 253 5.50 -6.39 8.13
C SER A 253 6.78 -5.54 8.30
N ARG A 254 7.67 -5.88 9.23
CA ARG A 254 8.94 -5.13 9.42
C ARG A 254 9.78 -5.06 8.12
N THR A 255 9.75 -6.12 7.31
CA THR A 255 10.45 -6.18 6.01
C THR A 255 9.86 -5.24 4.95
N THR A 256 8.55 -4.96 5.00
CA THR A 256 7.89 -4.00 4.10
C THR A 256 8.01 -2.55 4.58
N ARG A 257 8.34 -2.36 5.87
CA ARG A 257 8.48 -1.04 6.51
C ARG A 257 9.70 -0.26 6.01
N THR A 258 10.87 -0.90 5.93
CA THR A 258 12.12 -0.28 5.46
C THR A 258 12.11 0.05 3.98
N ARG A 259 11.32 -0.66 3.18
CA ARG A 259 11.34 -0.55 1.72
C ARG A 259 10.31 0.47 1.18
N TRP A 260 9.21 0.76 1.90
CA TRP A 260 8.08 1.44 1.24
C TRP A 260 7.10 2.27 2.11
N HIS A 261 7.36 2.46 3.41
CA HIS A 261 6.37 3.08 4.29
C HIS A 261 6.80 4.52 4.66
N ASN A 262 6.21 5.52 4.01
CA ASN A 262 6.24 6.94 4.38
C ASN A 262 4.82 7.49 4.25
N ARG A 263 4.23 8.03 5.33
CA ARG A 263 2.77 8.25 5.42
C ARG A 263 2.29 9.62 4.95
N ARG A 264 1.03 9.57 4.49
CA ARG A 264 0.08 10.55 3.93
C ARG A 264 -0.21 11.76 4.85
N LEU A 265 -0.21 12.97 4.28
CA LEU A 265 -0.95 14.14 4.77
C LEU A 265 -1.59 14.88 3.57
N ARG A 266 -2.92 15.03 3.58
CA ARG A 266 -3.75 15.92 2.73
C ARG A 266 -3.65 15.82 1.20
N ALA A 267 -3.77 14.62 0.61
CA ALA A 267 -4.01 14.49 -0.85
C ALA A 267 -5.46 14.12 -1.22
N THR A 268 -6.30 13.77 -0.24
CA THR A 268 -7.68 13.26 -0.47
C THR A 268 -8.81 14.15 0.02
N SER A 269 -8.54 15.33 0.56
CA SER A 269 -9.59 16.31 0.82
C SER A 269 -9.85 17.13 -0.44
N SER A 270 -10.94 16.86 -1.15
CA SER A 270 -11.57 17.80 -2.07
C SER A 270 -12.21 18.94 -1.27
N PRO A 271 -12.05 20.21 -1.66
CA PRO A 271 -12.69 21.34 -1.00
C PRO A 271 -14.07 21.54 -1.62
N THR A 272 -15.08 20.83 -1.12
CA THR A 272 -16.48 21.09 -1.49
C THR A 272 -17.37 21.03 -0.26
N SER A 273 -17.31 22.10 0.54
CA SER A 273 -18.48 22.73 1.15
C SER A 273 -18.05 24.02 1.81
N GLY A 274 -18.23 25.12 1.09
CA GLY A 274 -18.24 26.44 1.71
C GLY A 274 -19.50 26.57 2.56
N CYS A 275 -19.32 26.86 3.85
CA CYS A 275 -20.22 27.73 4.57
C CYS A 275 -19.43 28.43 5.69
N THR A 276 -19.15 29.71 5.44
CA THR A 276 -19.03 30.80 6.44
C THR A 276 -19.81 30.49 7.72
N THR A 277 -19.27 30.70 8.92
CA THR A 277 -19.21 32.03 9.54
C THR A 277 -18.33 31.98 10.80
N ALA A 278 -17.65 33.10 11.05
CA ALA A 278 -16.92 33.55 12.23
C ALA A 278 -17.21 32.86 13.59
N TRP A 279 -16.18 32.73 14.43
CA TRP A 279 -16.05 33.64 15.58
C TRP A 279 -14.62 33.66 16.15
N SER A 280 -14.26 34.86 16.56
CA SER A 280 -12.94 35.36 16.90
C SER A 280 -12.55 35.07 18.36
N ARG A 281 -11.22 35.03 18.58
CA ARG A 281 -10.50 35.49 19.79
C ARG A 281 -11.03 35.03 21.17
N MET A 282 -10.19 34.27 21.87
CA MET A 282 -9.69 34.77 23.16
C MET A 282 -8.29 34.24 23.46
N ARG A 283 -7.35 35.19 23.59
CA ARG A 283 -6.09 35.03 24.31
C ARG A 283 -6.40 34.98 25.80
N ALA A 284 -5.78 34.05 26.51
CA ALA A 284 -5.36 34.31 27.88
C ALA A 284 -4.06 33.53 28.16
N LYS A 285 -2.94 34.24 28.04
CA LYS A 285 -1.72 33.92 28.81
C LYS A 285 -2.01 34.28 30.26
N ARG A 286 -1.76 33.35 31.19
CA ARG A 286 -1.10 33.59 32.49
C ARG A 286 -1.01 32.27 33.28
N CYS A 287 0.20 31.75 33.41
CA CYS A 287 0.72 31.23 34.68
C CYS A 287 1.31 32.45 35.44
N PRO A 288 1.66 32.43 36.75
CA PRO A 288 1.93 31.26 37.60
C PRO A 288 1.38 31.35 39.04
N SER A 289 1.48 30.25 39.79
CA SER A 289 2.14 30.13 41.12
C SER A 289 1.44 29.15 42.08
N ARG A 290 2.25 28.19 42.56
CA ARG A 290 2.25 27.49 43.87
C ARG A 290 1.26 28.01 44.93
N TRP A 291 0.65 27.12 45.72
CA TRP A 291 1.01 26.80 47.12
C TRP A 291 0.00 25.80 47.72
N ALA A 292 0.56 24.79 48.40
CA ALA A 292 0.08 24.02 49.56
C ALA A 292 -1.30 23.30 49.58
N THR A 293 -1.19 21.98 49.79
CA THR A 293 -2.06 21.04 50.54
C THR A 293 -2.43 21.56 51.95
N PRO A 294 -3.47 21.02 52.63
CA PRO A 294 -3.58 19.61 53.06
C PRO A 294 -4.63 18.78 52.32
#